data_AF-A0A948QK15-F1
#
_entry.id   AF-A0A948QK15-F1
#
_cell.length_a   1.000
_cell.length_b   1.000
_cell.length_c   1.000
_cell.angle_alpha   90.00
_cell.angle_beta   90.00
_cell.angle_gamma   90.00
#
_symmetry.space_group_name_H-M   'P 1'
#
loop_
_entity.id
_entity.type
_entity.pdbx_description
1 polymer ?
#
loop_
_entity_poly.entity_id
_entity_poly.type
_entity_poly.pdbx_seq_one_letter_code
_entity_poly.pdbx_strand_id
1 'polypeptide(L)'
;NTFKDIDYIIKTVNDFGTKFEYECYDVGHLYNLAHFADLGLIKPPFFIQFIFGVMGGIGADEESFNFMKQTADRLFGDNYIFSVLGAGKYQFPMCELSLKAGGNVRVGLEDNLYLDKDVLAKNNAEQVEKVKQMATKIGREIATPDETREILGLKGKENTKNI
;
A
#
# COMPACT_ATOMS: atom_id res chain seq x y z
N ASN A 1 1.86 -17.78 0.36
CA ASN A 1 2.47 -17.15 -0.83
C ASN A 1 3.88 -17.67 -1.02
N THR A 2 4.02 -18.92 -1.50
CA THR A 2 5.34 -19.43 -1.93
C THR A 2 5.74 -18.74 -3.25
N PHE A 3 7.02 -18.80 -3.63
CA PHE A 3 7.46 -18.28 -4.94
C PHE A 3 6.70 -18.89 -6.11
N LYS A 4 6.34 -20.18 -6.03
CA LYS A 4 5.53 -20.86 -7.04
C LYS A 4 4.12 -20.27 -7.14
N ASP A 5 3.50 -19.97 -6.00
CA ASP A 5 2.16 -19.37 -5.97
C ASP A 5 2.18 -17.94 -6.56
N ILE A 6 3.21 -17.16 -6.22
CA ILE A 6 3.36 -15.79 -6.71
C ILE A 6 3.59 -15.78 -8.23
N ASP A 7 4.49 -16.64 -8.74
CA ASP A 7 4.70 -16.80 -10.20
C ASP A 7 3.41 -17.19 -10.92
N TYR A 8 2.64 -18.12 -10.35
CA TYR A 8 1.36 -18.55 -10.91
C TYR A 8 0.36 -17.38 -10.97
N ILE A 9 0.21 -16.61 -9.89
CA ILE A 9 -0.69 -15.45 -9.84
C ILE A 9 -0.29 -14.42 -10.89
N ILE A 10 1.00 -14.05 -10.94
CA ILE A 10 1.53 -13.04 -11.89
C ILE A 10 1.17 -13.45 -13.33
N LYS A 11 1.50 -14.69 -13.71
CA LYS A 11 1.24 -15.19 -15.07
C LYS A 11 -0.25 -15.28 -15.39
N THR A 12 -1.07 -15.64 -14.40
CA THR A 12 -2.52 -15.80 -14.60
C THR A 12 -3.20 -14.47 -14.91
N VAL A 13 -2.78 -13.37 -14.25
CA VAL A 13 -3.47 -12.08 -14.38
C VAL A 13 -2.79 -11.05 -15.29
N ASN A 14 -1.51 -11.27 -15.65
CA ASN A 14 -0.78 -10.37 -16.54
C ASN A 14 -1.47 -10.18 -17.90
N ASP A 15 -2.00 -11.25 -18.48
CA ASP A 15 -2.70 -11.21 -19.78
C ASP A 15 -3.99 -10.36 -19.74
N PHE A 16 -4.53 -10.08 -18.55
CA PHE A 16 -5.72 -9.25 -18.37
C PHE A 16 -5.40 -7.77 -18.08
N GLY A 17 -4.11 -7.38 -18.10
CA GLY A 17 -3.67 -6.02 -17.80
C GLY A 17 -3.88 -5.61 -16.34
N THR A 18 -3.96 -6.58 -15.44
CA THR A 18 -4.11 -6.33 -14.00
C THR A 18 -2.80 -5.82 -13.42
N LYS A 19 -2.85 -4.66 -12.77
CA LYS A 19 -1.78 -4.15 -11.91
C LYS A 19 -2.01 -4.65 -10.47
N PHE A 20 -0.92 -4.79 -9.73
CA PHE A 20 -0.95 -5.32 -8.36
C PHE A 20 -0.71 -4.21 -7.34
N GLU A 21 -1.35 -4.37 -6.20
CA GLU A 21 -0.88 -3.86 -4.92
C GLU A 21 -0.05 -4.96 -4.27
N TYR A 22 1.24 -4.71 -4.05
CA TYR A 22 2.17 -5.70 -3.49
C TYR A 22 2.21 -5.58 -1.97
N GLU A 23 1.45 -6.45 -1.31
CA GLU A 23 1.32 -6.52 0.14
C GLU A 23 2.61 -7.02 0.83
N CYS A 24 3.39 -6.10 1.40
CA CYS A 24 4.67 -6.38 2.04
C CYS A 24 4.56 -6.22 3.56
N TYR A 25 4.50 -7.36 4.25
CA TYR A 25 4.35 -7.44 5.72
C TYR A 25 5.67 -7.43 6.47
N ASP A 26 6.80 -7.61 5.77
CA ASP A 26 8.14 -7.64 6.34
C ASP A 26 9.17 -7.34 5.25
N VAL A 27 10.39 -7.03 5.65
CA VAL A 27 11.51 -6.68 4.77
C VAL A 27 11.80 -7.80 3.76
N GLY A 28 11.67 -9.06 4.18
CA GLY A 28 11.82 -10.21 3.28
C GLY A 28 10.85 -10.16 2.08
N HIS A 29 9.65 -9.59 2.23
CA HIS A 29 8.71 -9.47 1.12
C HIS A 29 9.17 -8.47 0.06
N LEU A 30 9.91 -7.42 0.45
CA LEU A 30 10.52 -6.48 -0.49
C LEU A 30 11.59 -7.17 -1.34
N TYR A 31 12.43 -8.02 -0.72
CA TYR A 31 13.41 -8.82 -1.47
C TYR A 31 12.75 -9.86 -2.38
N ASN A 32 11.65 -10.48 -1.94
CA ASN A 32 10.86 -11.37 -2.78
C ASN A 32 10.30 -10.61 -4.00
N LEU A 33 9.77 -9.40 -3.80
CA LEU A 33 9.27 -8.55 -4.88
C LEU A 33 10.39 -8.16 -5.85
N ALA A 34 11.56 -7.76 -5.34
CA ALA A 34 12.73 -7.43 -6.15
C ALA A 34 13.16 -8.63 -7.02
N HIS A 35 13.14 -9.85 -6.48
CA HIS A 35 13.41 -11.06 -7.28
C HIS A 35 12.48 -11.18 -8.50
N PHE A 36 11.17 -10.96 -8.35
CA PHE A 36 10.24 -11.01 -9.48
C PHE A 36 10.40 -9.83 -10.45
N ALA A 37 10.83 -8.66 -9.96
CA ALA A 37 11.17 -7.50 -10.78
C ALA A 37 12.41 -7.77 -11.64
N ASP A 38 13.47 -8.35 -11.05
CA ASP A 38 14.71 -8.71 -11.73
C ASP A 38 14.51 -9.77 -12.81
N LEU A 39 13.59 -10.72 -12.58
CA LEU A 39 13.15 -11.68 -13.60
C LEU A 39 12.31 -11.04 -14.72
N GLY A 40 11.91 -9.78 -14.57
CA GLY A 40 11.12 -9.04 -15.55
C GLY A 40 9.66 -9.49 -15.65
N LEU A 41 9.16 -10.27 -14.68
CA LEU A 41 7.79 -10.82 -14.65
C LEU A 41 6.74 -9.78 -14.26
N ILE A 42 7.18 -8.72 -13.57
CA ILE A 42 6.37 -7.55 -13.21
C ILE A 42 7.05 -6.28 -13.72
N LYS A 43 6.26 -5.22 -13.93
CA LYS A 43 6.73 -3.97 -14.54
C LYS A 43 6.34 -2.76 -13.70
N PRO A 44 7.20 -1.72 -13.64
CA PRO A 44 6.90 -0.50 -12.91
C PRO A 44 5.70 0.28 -13.49
N PRO A 45 5.15 1.26 -12.74
CA PRO A 45 5.46 1.52 -11.34
C PRO A 45 4.99 0.37 -10.44
N PHE A 46 5.80 -0.01 -9.44
CA PHE A 46 5.43 -1.01 -8.45
C PHE A 46 4.63 -0.34 -7.33
N PHE A 47 3.37 -0.71 -7.16
CA PHE A 47 2.57 -0.18 -6.05
C PHE A 47 2.77 -1.07 -4.82
N ILE A 48 3.61 -0.63 -3.88
CA ILE A 48 4.01 -1.42 -2.71
C ILE A 48 3.21 -0.96 -1.50
N GLN A 49 2.45 -1.86 -0.88
CA GLN A 49 1.75 -1.59 0.36
C GLN A 49 2.60 -2.12 1.52
N PHE A 50 3.09 -1.22 2.37
CA PHE A 50 3.76 -1.62 3.61
C PHE A 50 2.71 -1.89 4.69
N ILE A 51 2.70 -3.10 5.24
CA ILE A 51 1.75 -3.51 6.27
C ILE A 51 2.46 -3.66 7.61
N PHE A 52 2.00 -2.91 8.61
CA PHE A 52 2.59 -2.87 9.94
C PHE A 52 1.63 -3.38 11.03
N GLY A 53 2.19 -4.07 12.03
CA GLY A 53 1.48 -4.37 13.29
C GLY A 53 0.60 -5.62 13.27
N VAL A 54 0.71 -6.45 12.23
CA VAL A 54 0.08 -7.78 12.18
C VAL A 54 0.96 -8.79 12.91
N MET A 55 0.39 -9.61 13.79
CA MET A 55 1.15 -10.66 14.49
C MET A 55 1.73 -11.66 13.47
N GLY A 56 3.06 -11.76 13.42
CA GLY A 56 3.79 -12.56 12.44
C GLY A 56 4.42 -11.74 11.30
N GLY A 57 4.14 -10.44 11.20
CA GLY A 57 4.85 -9.48 10.35
C GLY A 57 5.69 -8.49 11.16
N ILE A 58 6.10 -7.41 10.50
CA ILE A 58 6.92 -6.34 11.09
C ILE A 58 6.12 -5.46 12.07
N GLY A 59 6.82 -4.91 13.06
CA GLY A 59 6.26 -4.04 14.11
C GLY A 59 5.71 -2.72 13.57
N ALA A 60 4.75 -2.13 14.30
CA ALA A 60 4.17 -0.84 13.96
C ALA A 60 4.84 0.30 14.76
N ASP A 61 6.09 0.57 14.41
CA ASP A 61 6.90 1.66 14.95
C ASP A 61 7.66 2.39 13.83
N GLU A 62 8.18 3.57 14.16
CA GLU A 62 8.85 4.45 13.18
C GLU A 62 10.17 3.84 12.66
N GLU A 63 10.88 3.06 13.48
CA GLU A 63 12.11 2.38 13.06
C GLU A 63 11.80 1.34 11.98
N SER A 64 10.78 0.51 12.20
CA SER A 64 10.28 -0.47 11.23
C SER A 64 9.82 0.19 9.93
N PHE A 65 9.10 1.32 10.01
CA PHE A 65 8.69 2.10 8.84
C PHE A 65 9.91 2.59 8.03
N ASN A 66 10.85 3.24 8.70
CA ASN A 66 12.05 3.78 8.07
C ASN A 66 12.89 2.66 7.42
N PHE A 67 13.01 1.50 8.07
CA PHE A 67 13.77 0.38 7.56
C PHE A 67 13.13 -0.25 6.31
N MET A 68 11.80 -0.40 6.28
CA MET A 68 11.04 -0.82 5.10
C MET A 68 11.21 0.18 3.95
N LYS A 69 11.03 1.48 4.22
CA LYS A 69 11.15 2.55 3.22
C LYS A 69 12.56 2.62 2.62
N GLN A 70 13.60 2.61 3.45
CA GLN A 70 15.00 2.61 2.99
C GLN A 70 15.34 1.35 2.19
N THR A 71 14.78 0.20 2.56
CA THR A 71 14.98 -1.03 1.78
C THR A 71 14.28 -0.93 0.43
N ALA A 72 13.06 -0.41 0.37
CA ALA A 72 12.37 -0.19 -0.90
C ALA A 72 13.12 0.83 -1.79
N ASP A 73 13.63 1.93 -1.22
CA ASP A 73 14.46 2.90 -1.94
C ASP A 73 15.69 2.24 -2.56
N ARG A 74 16.40 1.40 -1.80
CA ARG A 74 17.58 0.68 -2.27
C ARG A 74 17.28 -0.34 -3.37
N LEU A 75 16.13 -1.01 -3.29
CA LEU A 75 15.77 -2.09 -4.22
C LEU A 75 15.10 -1.58 -5.49
N PHE A 76 14.27 -0.53 -5.40
CA PHE A 76 13.40 -0.11 -6.49
C PHE A 76 13.69 1.31 -7.00
N GLY A 77 14.44 2.14 -6.26
CA GLY A 77 14.74 3.52 -6.65
C GLY A 77 13.46 4.30 -6.94
N ASP A 78 13.39 4.97 -8.10
CA ASP A 78 12.22 5.75 -8.53
C ASP A 78 11.12 4.90 -9.20
N ASN A 79 11.27 3.58 -9.25
CA ASN A 79 10.33 2.69 -9.96
C ASN A 79 9.13 2.24 -9.13
N TYR A 80 8.99 2.71 -7.89
CA TYR A 80 7.90 2.30 -7.01
C TYR A 80 7.14 3.49 -6.43
N ILE A 81 5.90 3.21 -6.09
CA ILE A 81 4.99 4.08 -5.36
C ILE A 81 4.58 3.27 -4.14
N PHE A 82 4.60 3.88 -2.95
CA PHE A 82 4.20 3.15 -1.75
C PHE A 82 2.94 3.69 -1.10
N SER A 83 2.25 2.80 -0.41
CA SER A 83 1.18 3.08 0.53
C SER A 83 1.53 2.44 1.88
N VAL A 84 0.87 2.89 2.94
CA VAL A 84 0.98 2.29 4.28
C VAL A 84 -0.38 1.90 4.84
N LEU A 85 -0.41 0.73 5.47
CA LEU A 85 -1.45 0.23 6.36
C LEU A 85 -0.86 0.00 7.75
N GLY A 86 -1.53 0.51 8.79
CA GLY A 86 -1.25 0.15 10.19
C GLY A 86 -2.43 -0.61 10.79
N ALA A 87 -2.19 -1.79 11.35
CA ALA A 87 -3.24 -2.62 11.93
C ALA A 87 -3.86 -2.01 13.20
N GLY A 88 -5.19 -1.97 13.28
CA GLY A 88 -5.94 -1.52 14.44
C GLY A 88 -5.55 -0.10 14.89
N LYS A 89 -5.19 0.03 16.17
CA LYS A 89 -4.81 1.31 16.78
C LYS A 89 -3.62 2.02 16.10
N TYR A 90 -2.84 1.32 15.28
CA TYR A 90 -1.69 1.88 14.57
C TYR A 90 -2.04 2.56 13.24
N GLN A 91 -3.28 2.44 12.76
CA GLN A 91 -3.70 2.96 11.46
C GLN A 91 -3.34 4.44 11.24
N PHE A 92 -3.81 5.33 12.11
CA PHE A 92 -3.58 6.77 11.95
C PHE A 92 -2.11 7.17 12.19
N PRO A 93 -1.41 6.69 13.24
CA PRO A 93 0.03 6.97 13.39
C PRO A 93 0.87 6.53 12.18
N MET A 94 0.61 5.35 11.61
CA MET A 94 1.32 4.87 10.43
C MET A 94 0.97 5.67 9.16
N CYS A 95 -0.30 6.08 9.02
CA CYS A 95 -0.71 7.01 7.97
C CYS A 95 0.02 8.35 8.07
N GLU A 96 0.22 8.88 9.28
CA GLU A 96 0.94 10.13 9.50
C GLU A 96 2.42 10.03 9.05
N LEU A 97 3.10 8.94 9.40
CA LEU A 97 4.47 8.68 8.94
C LEU A 97 4.53 8.61 7.41
N SER A 98 3.64 7.84 6.79
CA SER A 98 3.58 7.73 5.33
C SER A 98 3.35 9.08 4.66
N LEU A 99 2.40 9.87 5.17
CA LEU A 99 2.07 11.18 4.64
C LEU A 99 3.26 12.14 4.68
N LYS A 100 4.02 12.16 5.80
CA LYS A 100 5.25 12.96 5.95
C LYS A 100 6.38 12.50 5.03
N ALA A 101 6.46 11.20 4.76
CA ALA A 101 7.47 10.60 3.88
C ALA A 101 7.11 10.66 2.39
N GLY A 102 6.02 11.35 2.01
CA GLY A 102 5.58 11.45 0.61
C GLY A 102 4.80 10.24 0.08
N GLY A 103 4.46 9.26 0.93
CA GLY A 103 3.74 8.05 0.56
C GLY A 103 2.22 8.22 0.47
N ASN A 104 1.54 7.16 0.07
CA ASN A 104 0.08 7.03 0.10
C ASN A 104 -0.38 6.34 1.39
N VAL A 105 -1.68 6.26 1.60
CA VAL A 105 -2.28 5.75 2.84
C VAL A 105 -3.48 4.87 2.54
N ARG A 106 -3.61 3.81 3.33
CA ARG A 106 -4.77 2.91 3.31
C ARG A 106 -5.52 2.99 4.64
N VAL A 107 -6.83 3.16 4.53
CA VAL A 107 -7.75 3.10 5.67
C VAL A 107 -8.99 2.29 5.33
N GLY A 108 -9.60 1.71 6.36
CA GLY A 108 -10.86 1.02 6.27
C GLY A 108 -11.13 0.17 7.51
N LEU A 109 -12.38 -0.25 7.65
CA LEU A 109 -12.85 -1.15 8.69
C LEU A 109 -12.24 -2.55 8.58
N GLU A 110 -11.67 -2.91 7.43
CA GLU A 110 -10.83 -4.10 7.27
C GLU A 110 -9.62 -4.06 8.21
N ASP A 111 -9.00 -2.89 8.34
CA ASP A 111 -7.71 -2.73 9.00
C ASP A 111 -7.89 -2.31 10.47
N ASN A 112 -8.93 -1.52 10.77
CA ASN A 112 -9.20 -0.99 12.09
C ASN A 112 -10.68 -0.66 12.29
N LEU A 113 -11.28 -1.12 13.40
CA LEU A 113 -12.68 -0.85 13.74
C LEU A 113 -12.93 0.51 14.41
N TYR A 114 -11.86 1.22 14.82
CA TYR A 114 -11.93 2.39 15.69
C TYR A 114 -11.59 3.68 14.96
N LEU A 115 -12.34 4.76 15.20
CA LEU A 115 -11.99 6.10 14.77
C LEU A 115 -10.98 6.75 15.75
N ASP A 116 -11.13 6.46 17.04
CA ASP A 116 -10.25 6.92 18.11
C ASP A 116 -10.20 5.86 19.23
N LYS A 117 -9.35 6.07 20.24
CA LYS A 117 -9.30 5.18 21.40
C LYS A 117 -10.70 5.03 22.01
N ASP A 118 -11.17 3.79 22.04
CA ASP A 118 -12.49 3.39 22.56
C ASP A 118 -13.70 4.00 21.80
N VAL A 119 -13.48 4.55 20.59
CA VAL A 119 -14.54 5.09 19.73
C VAL A 119 -14.60 4.29 18.42
N LEU A 120 -15.65 3.48 18.24
CA LEU A 120 -15.87 2.75 16.99
C LEU A 120 -16.16 3.70 15.83
N ALA A 121 -15.57 3.41 14.66
CA ALA A 121 -15.95 4.06 13.41
C ALA A 121 -17.30 3.50 12.94
N LYS A 122 -18.23 4.39 12.57
CA LYS A 122 -19.58 4.00 12.11
C LYS A 122 -19.57 3.43 10.69
N ASN A 123 -18.61 3.85 9.88
CA ASN A 123 -18.42 3.42 8.50
C ASN A 123 -16.99 3.77 8.03
N ASN A 124 -16.60 3.26 6.86
CA ASN A 124 -15.31 3.57 6.24
C ASN A 124 -15.09 5.07 5.98
N ALA A 125 -16.17 5.82 5.66
CA ALA A 125 -16.06 7.22 5.28
C ALA A 125 -15.58 8.12 6.43
N GLU A 126 -15.88 7.78 7.69
CA GLU A 126 -15.34 8.51 8.86
C GLU A 126 -13.81 8.42 8.93
N GLN A 127 -13.23 7.25 8.60
CA GLN A 127 -11.77 7.09 8.57
C GLN A 127 -11.13 7.80 7.38
N VAL A 128 -11.78 7.76 6.22
CA VAL A 128 -11.35 8.49 5.01
C VAL A 128 -11.32 9.99 5.28
N GLU A 129 -12.37 10.55 5.89
CA GLU A 129 -12.43 11.97 6.22
C GLU A 129 -11.34 12.37 7.23
N LYS A 130 -11.07 11.53 8.24
CA LYS A 130 -9.98 11.78 9.20
C LYS A 130 -8.61 11.83 8.52
N VAL A 131 -8.29 10.88 7.64
CA VAL A 131 -7.01 10.88 6.92
C VAL A 131 -6.92 12.01 5.89
N LYS A 132 -8.02 12.36 5.22
CA LYS A 132 -8.09 13.55 4.36
C LYS A 132 -7.70 14.82 5.13
N GLN A 133 -8.26 15.01 6.33
CA GLN A 133 -7.91 16.15 7.19
C GLN A 133 -6.42 16.12 7.59
N MET A 134 -5.85 14.95 7.87
CA MET A 134 -4.42 14.82 8.16
C MET A 134 -3.56 15.22 6.96
N ALA A 135 -3.90 14.77 5.75
CA ALA A 135 -3.19 15.11 4.52
C ALA A 135 -3.27 16.61 4.20
N THR A 136 -4.48 17.19 4.25
CA THR A 136 -4.67 18.63 4.00
C THR A 136 -3.93 19.51 5.00
N LYS A 137 -3.86 19.11 6.28
CA LYS A 137 -3.11 19.86 7.32
C LYS A 137 -1.62 19.99 7.01
N ILE A 138 -1.03 19.06 6.26
CA ILE A 138 0.38 19.12 5.84
C ILE A 138 0.55 19.59 4.38
N GLY A 139 -0.50 20.16 3.79
CA GLY A 139 -0.46 20.73 2.44
C GLY A 139 -0.50 19.70 1.31
N ARG A 140 -0.98 18.48 1.56
CA ARG A 140 -1.17 17.45 0.52
C ARG A 140 -2.61 17.40 0.03
N GLU A 141 -2.76 17.16 -1.26
CA GLU A 141 -4.05 16.96 -1.93
C GLU A 141 -4.39 15.47 -2.07
N ILE A 142 -5.67 15.16 -2.19
CA ILE A 142 -6.16 13.78 -2.36
C ILE A 142 -6.38 13.52 -3.85
N ALA A 143 -5.70 12.49 -4.36
CA ALA A 143 -5.88 12.05 -5.73
C ALA A 143 -7.33 11.58 -5.98
N THR A 144 -7.90 12.05 -7.08
CA THR A 144 -9.12 11.52 -7.67
C THR A 144 -8.87 10.09 -8.21
N PRO A 145 -9.94 9.33 -8.47
CA PRO A 145 -9.79 8.02 -9.11
C PRO A 145 -9.08 8.06 -10.46
N ASP A 146 -9.25 9.13 -11.26
CA ASP A 146 -8.61 9.23 -12.58
C ASP A 146 -7.11 9.53 -12.44
N GLU A 147 -6.73 10.45 -11.54
CA GLU A 147 -5.32 10.68 -11.19
C GLU A 147 -4.66 9.42 -10.64
N THR A 148 -5.37 8.66 -9.80
CA THR A 148 -4.87 7.38 -9.27
C THR A 148 -4.57 6.38 -10.40
N ARG A 149 -5.43 6.31 -11.43
CA ARG A 149 -5.20 5.44 -12.59
C ARG A 149 -3.98 5.87 -13.38
N GLU A 150 -3.78 7.17 -13.56
CA GLU A 150 -2.60 7.71 -14.23
C GLU A 150 -1.32 7.39 -13.45
N ILE A 151 -1.30 7.71 -12.16
CA ILE A 151 -0.19 7.48 -11.24
C ILE A 151 0.24 6.00 -11.23
N LEU A 152 -0.73 5.08 -11.19
CA LEU A 152 -0.47 3.63 -11.08
C LEU A 152 -0.40 2.92 -12.45
N GLY A 153 -0.66 3.62 -13.56
CA GLY A 153 -0.72 3.02 -14.90
C GLY A 153 -1.81 1.96 -15.03
N LEU A 154 -3.02 2.22 -14.51
CA LEU A 154 -4.15 1.29 -14.53
C LEU A 154 -4.87 1.33 -15.88
N LYS A 155 -5.39 0.17 -16.31
CA LYS A 155 -6.06 0.00 -17.61
C LYS A 155 -7.39 0.75 -17.81
N GLY A 156 -7.90 1.48 -16.82
CA GLY A 156 -9.21 2.14 -16.94
C GLY A 156 -10.40 1.24 -16.55
N LYS A 157 -11.52 1.89 -16.20
CA LYS A 157 -12.73 1.22 -15.67
C LYS A 157 -13.49 0.46 -16.76
N GLU A 158 -13.46 0.97 -17.98
CA GLU A 158 -14.09 0.43 -19.18
C GLU A 158 -13.42 -0.86 -19.68
N ASN A 159 -12.19 -1.12 -19.23
CA ASN A 159 -11.42 -2.31 -19.56
C ASN A 159 -11.48 -3.39 -18.47
N THR A 160 -12.46 -3.29 -17.56
CA THR A 160 -12.83 -4.36 -16.63
C THR A 160 -14.04 -5.13 -17.17
N LYS A 161 -14.16 -6.41 -16.82
CA LYS A 161 -15.41 -7.15 -17.07
C LYS A 161 -16.38 -6.75 -15.97
N ASN A 162 -17.56 -6.22 -16.33
CA ASN A 162 -18.67 -6.12 -15.39
C ASN A 162 -19.03 -7.55 -14.95
N ILE A 163 -18.87 -7.85 -13.67
CA ILE A 163 -19.39 -9.06 -13.02
C ILE A 163 -20.76 -8.70 -12.46
#